data_AF-A0A4R2TNM0-F1
#
_entry.id   AF-A0A4R2TNM0-F1
#
_cell.length_a   1.000
_cell.length_b   1.000
_cell.length_c   1.000
_cell.angle_alpha   90.00
_cell.angle_beta   90.00
_cell.angle_gamma   90.00
#
_symmetry.space_group_name_H-M   'P 1'
#
loop_
_entity.id
_entity.type
_entity.pdbx_description
1 polymer ?
#
loop_
_entity_poly.entity_id
_entity_poly.type
_entity_poly.pdbx_seq_one_letter_code
_entity_poly.pdbx_strand_id
1 'polypeptide(L)' 'MARNKLVIPEARQALEQFKVEIANEFGVDNPQSLASNHTGYIVRRLVEMGEKQLIENYKNK' A
#
# COMPACT_ATOMS: atom_id res chain seq x y z
N MET A 1 -1.16 -21.87 11.24
CA MET A 1 -1.76 -20.81 10.41
C MET A 1 -0.67 -20.26 9.50
N ALA A 2 -0.84 -20.32 8.18
CA ALA A 2 0.15 -19.81 7.25
C ALA A 2 0.16 -18.28 7.31
N ARG A 3 1.27 -17.69 7.77
CA ARG A 3 1.47 -16.24 7.66
C ARG A 3 1.72 -15.94 6.19
N ASN A 4 0.85 -15.15 5.56
CA ASN A 4 1.10 -14.68 4.19
C ASN A 4 2.46 -13.98 4.16
N LYS A 5 3.41 -14.58 3.42
CA LYS A 5 4.76 -14.05 3.31
C LYS A 5 4.72 -12.91 2.31
N LEU A 6 5.31 -11.78 2.66
CA LEU A 6 5.53 -10.71 1.70
C LEU A 6 6.35 -11.27 0.53
N VAL A 7 5.85 -11.06 -0.69
CA VAL A 7 6.52 -11.50 -1.91
C VAL A 7 7.87 -10.80 -2.06
N ILE A 8 7.95 -9.55 -1.58
CA ILE A 8 9.15 -8.71 -1.59
C ILE A 8 9.40 -8.21 -0.16
N PRO A 9 10.30 -8.85 0.60
CA PRO A 9 10.61 -8.47 1.97
C PRO A 9 11.12 -7.03 2.12
N GLU A 10 11.86 -6.55 1.12
CA GLU A 10 12.50 -5.23 1.08
C GLU A 10 11.46 -4.11 1.02
N ALA A 11 10.30 -4.37 0.43
CA ALA A 11 9.21 -3.40 0.32
C ALA A 11 8.47 -3.16 1.65
N ARG A 12 8.76 -3.94 2.70
CA ARG A 12 8.06 -3.83 4.00
C ARG A 12 8.21 -2.44 4.62
N GLN A 13 9.40 -1.87 4.57
CA GLN A 13 9.65 -0.55 5.14
C GLN A 13 8.89 0.55 4.39
N ALA A 14 8.89 0.49 3.04
CA ALA A 14 8.13 1.41 2.21
C ALA A 14 6.61 1.29 2.46
N LEU A 15 6.12 0.06 2.65
CA LEU A 15 4.71 -0.19 2.95
C LEU A 15 4.29 0.36 4.32
N GLU A 16 5.13 0.26 5.36
CA GLU A 16 4.81 0.87 6.65
C GLU A 16 4.86 2.41 6.59
N GLN A 17 5.79 3.01 5.84
CA GLN A 17 5.79 4.46 5.60
C GLN A 17 4.50 4.90 4.90
N PHE A 18 4.09 4.17 3.88
CA PHE A 18 2.84 4.46 3.17
C PHE A 18 1.60 4.34 4.08
N LYS A 19 1.58 3.37 4.98
CA LYS A 19 0.49 3.24 5.97
C LYS A 19 0.46 4.41 6.95
N VAL A 20 1.62 4.92 7.35
CA VAL A 20 1.73 6.13 8.19
C VAL A 20 1.21 7.36 7.44
N GLU A 21 1.60 7.55 6.18
CA GLU A 21 1.11 8.65 5.34
C GLU A 21 -0.41 8.65 5.25
N ILE A 22 -0.99 7.48 4.94
CA ILE A 22 -2.44 7.34 4.84
C ILE A 22 -3.12 7.51 6.21
N ALA A 23 -2.53 7.01 7.30
CA ALA A 23 -3.07 7.23 8.64
C ALA A 23 -3.14 8.72 8.99
N ASN A 24 -2.13 9.49 8.62
CA ASN A 24 -2.11 10.95 8.78
C ASN A 24 -3.19 11.63 7.93
N GLU A 25 -3.41 11.19 6.67
CA GLU A 25 -4.49 11.70 5.81
C GLU A 25 -5.88 11.50 6.42
N PHE A 26 -6.10 10.37 7.12
CA PHE A 26 -7.36 10.05 7.76
C PHE A 26 -7.48 10.55 9.21
N GLY A 27 -6.47 11.24 9.75
CA GLY A 27 -6.46 11.73 11.13
C GLY A 27 -6.43 10.62 12.17
N VAL A 28 -5.82 9.47 11.85
CA VAL A 28 -5.67 8.33 12.77
C VAL A 28 -4.26 8.35 13.36
N ASP A 29 -4.14 8.55 14.67
CA ASP A 29 -2.85 8.66 15.37
C ASP A 29 -2.00 7.38 15.32
N ASN A 30 -2.62 6.22 15.07
CA ASN A 30 -1.92 4.94 15.06
C ASN A 30 -2.17 4.16 13.75
N PRO A 31 -1.12 3.88 12.95
CA PRO A 31 -1.21 3.03 11.75
C PRO A 31 -1.71 1.61 12.04
N GLN A 32 -1.58 1.15 13.29
CA GLN A 32 -2.09 -0.15 13.75
C GLN A 32 -3.62 -0.12 13.97
N SER A 33 -4.20 1.07 14.15
CA SER A 33 -5.63 1.29 14.38
C SER A 33 -6.40 1.60 13.11
N LEU A 34 -5.76 1.45 11.94
CA LEU A 34 -6.44 1.58 10.65
C LEU A 34 -7.57 0.54 10.59
N ALA A 35 -8.81 1.03 10.59
CA ALA A 35 -9.98 0.19 10.36
C ALA A 35 -9.95 -0.42 8.95
N SER A 36 -10.71 -1.51 8.77
CA SER A 36 -10.70 -2.34 7.56
C SER A 36 -10.89 -1.54 6.26
N ASN A 37 -11.71 -0.49 6.32
CA ASN A 37 -11.94 0.48 5.24
C ASN A 37 -10.66 1.22 4.80
N HIS A 38 -9.81 1.65 5.74
CA HIS A 38 -8.56 2.35 5.42
C HIS A 38 -7.54 1.42 4.77
N THR A 39 -7.45 0.17 5.24
CA THR A 39 -6.65 -0.86 4.55
C THR A 39 -7.14 -1.13 3.13
N GLY A 40 -8.46 -1.09 2.88
CA GLY A 40 -9.01 -1.16 1.52
C GLY A 40 -8.56 -0.01 0.63
N TYR A 41 -8.51 1.21 1.16
CA TYR A 41 -8.01 2.38 0.45
C TYR A 41 -6.52 2.29 0.11
N ILE A 42 -5.70 1.82 1.05
CA ILE A 42 -4.27 1.55 0.85
C ILE A 42 -4.07 0.58 -0.31
N VAL A 43 -4.79 -0.55 -0.30
CA VAL A 43 -4.71 -1.55 -1.37
C VAL A 43 -5.13 -0.96 -2.72
N ARG A 44 -6.21 -0.17 -2.75
CA ARG A 44 -6.67 0.48 -3.98
C ARG A 44 -5.60 1.41 -4.57
N ARG A 45 -4.96 2.24 -3.74
CA ARG A 45 -3.88 3.13 -4.18
C ARG A 45 -2.67 2.36 -4.70
N LEU A 46 -2.29 1.26 -4.04
CA LEU A 46 -1.19 0.39 -4.51
C LEU A 46 -1.51 -0.23 -5.87
N VAL A 47 -2.75 -0.69 -6.09
CA VAL A 47 -3.19 -1.24 -7.38
C VAL A 47 -3.16 -0.15 -8.47
N GLU A 48 -3.71 1.02 -8.19
CA GLU A 48 -3.69 2.16 -9.13
C GLU A 48 -2.26 2.57 -9.54
N MET A 49 -1.29 2.55 -8.60
CA MET A 49 0.11 2.80 -8.92
C MET A 49 0.72 1.70 -9.79
N GLY A 50 0.42 0.44 -9.50
CA GLY A 50 0.86 -0.70 -10.31
C GLY A 50 0.31 -0.65 -11.74
N GLU A 51 -0.98 -0.32 -11.89
CA GLU A 51 -1.62 -0.16 -13.20
C GLU A 51 -0.96 0.97 -14.01
N LYS A 52 -0.68 2.12 -13.38
CA LYS A 52 0.04 3.23 -14.03
C LYS A 52 1.42 2.80 -14.53
N GLN A 53 2.21 2.13 -13.69
CA GLN A 53 3.53 1.62 -14.08
C GLN A 53 3.44 0.63 -15.25
N LEU A 54 2.45 -0.26 -15.24
CA LEU A 54 2.23 -1.20 -16.35
C LEU A 54 1.86 -0.48 -17.64
N ILE A 55 0.99 0.53 -17.57
CA ILE A 55 0.58 1.34 -18.73
C ILE A 55 1.78 2.15 -19.27
N GLU A 56 2.58 2.77 -18.41
CA GLU A 56 3.79 3.49 -18.81
C GLU A 56 4.79 2.57 -19.50
N ASN A 57 5.06 1.40 -18.91
CA ASN A 57 5.93 0.39 -19.52
C ASN A 57 5.42 -0.09 -20.88
N TYR A 58 4.10 -0.20 -21.05
CA TYR A 58 3.50 -0.56 -22.34
C TYR A 58 3.62 0.57 -23.36
N LYS A 59 3.44 1.83 -22.96
CA LYS A 59 3.58 3.00 -23.85
C LYS A 59 5.01 3.27 -24.29
N ASN A 60 5.98 2.91 -23.46
CA ASN A 60 7.41 3.12 -23.70
C ASN A 60 8.06 2.00 -24.54
N LYS A 61 7.26 1.06 -25.07
CA LYS A 61 7.69 -0.07 -25.90
C LYS A 61 7.17 0.09 -27.32
#